data_AF-A0A4U9HPR8-F1
#
_entry.id   AF-A0A4U9HPR8-F1
#
_cell.length_a   1.000
_cell.length_b   1.000
_cell.length_c   1.000
_cell.angle_alpha   90.00
_cell.angle_beta   90.00
_cell.angle_gamma   90.00
#
_symmetry.space_group_name_H-M   'P 1'
#
loop_
_entity.id
_entity.type
_entity.pdbx_description
1 polymer ?
#
loop_
_entity_poly.entity_id
_entity_poly.type
_entity_poly.pdbx_seq_one_letter_code
_entity_poly.pdbx_strand_id
1 'polypeptide(L)'
;MTALVIDDIPAAIKNVKRQLRQALPNYREVFLALEDNIRQQVEQIRQELAAGHNPVPQIDAEDILQQRVSEQQKALIRQRGACAIRGVFPRATAEAWNREIGDYLSRNNFIERLKNAAEDNYFGKLPPANRRFTASTGRSRRWRHARIGACTRCRSS
;
A
#
# COMPACT_ATOMS: atom_id res chain seq x y z
N MET A 1 1.29 -21.28 -15.64
CA MET A 1 1.39 -21.58 -14.20
C MET A 1 0.07 -22.24 -13.80
N THR A 2 0.07 -23.56 -13.63
CA THR A 2 -1.08 -24.35 -13.18
C THR A 2 -1.50 -23.88 -11.79
N ALA A 3 -2.79 -23.60 -11.60
CA ALA A 3 -3.32 -23.26 -10.29
C ALA A 3 -3.11 -24.45 -9.35
N LEU A 4 -2.42 -24.22 -8.23
CA LEU A 4 -2.31 -25.19 -7.14
C LEU A 4 -3.70 -25.34 -6.53
N VAL A 5 -4.47 -26.32 -7.00
CA VAL A 5 -5.72 -26.72 -6.36
C VAL A 5 -5.34 -27.62 -5.19
N ILE A 6 -5.55 -27.10 -3.97
CA ILE A 6 -5.30 -27.83 -2.74
C ILE A 6 -6.68 -28.28 -2.22
N ASP A 7 -7.01 -29.55 -2.44
CA ASP A 7 -8.30 -30.12 -2.03
C ASP A 7 -8.44 -30.21 -0.50
N ASP A 8 -7.31 -30.37 0.21
CA ASP A 8 -7.24 -30.42 1.68
C ASP A 8 -6.22 -29.40 2.22
N ILE A 9 -6.71 -28.18 2.45
CA ILE A 9 -5.91 -27.07 3.01
C ILE A 9 -5.33 -27.44 4.39
N PRO A 10 -6.09 -28.01 5.34
CA PRO A 10 -5.54 -28.47 6.62
C PRO A 10 -4.36 -29.43 6.50
N ALA A 11 -4.44 -30.45 5.64
CA ALA A 11 -3.37 -31.41 5.44
C ALA A 11 -2.15 -30.76 4.78
N ALA A 12 -2.36 -29.91 3.77
CA ALA A 12 -1.29 -29.16 3.13
C ALA A 12 -0.55 -28.26 4.12
N ILE A 13 -1.26 -27.54 4.99
CA ILE A 13 -0.65 -26.70 6.03
C ILE A 13 0.20 -27.54 6.99
N LYS A 14 -0.27 -28.72 7.42
CA LYS A 14 0.49 -29.61 8.31
C LYS A 14 1.80 -30.09 7.66
N ASN A 15 1.72 -30.50 6.39
CA ASN A 15 2.87 -30.99 5.64
C ASN A 15 3.92 -29.90 5.42
N VAL A 16 3.49 -28.72 4.96
CA VAL A 16 4.38 -27.57 4.74
C VAL A 16 5.01 -27.10 6.06
N LYS A 17 4.25 -27.01 7.15
CA LYS A 17 4.81 -26.65 8.47
C LYS A 17 5.87 -27.65 8.94
N ARG A 18 5.69 -28.95 8.67
CA ARG A 18 6.68 -29.98 9.01
C ARG A 18 7.97 -29.79 8.21
N GLN A 19 7.86 -29.60 6.90
CA GLN A 19 9.00 -29.35 6.02
C GLN A 19 9.77 -28.09 6.42
N LEU A 20 9.07 -26.98 6.68
CA LEU A 20 9.70 -25.72 7.10
C LEU A 20 10.43 -25.85 8.44
N ARG A 21 9.87 -26.59 9.40
CA ARG A 21 10.53 -26.84 10.71
C ARG A 21 11.75 -27.74 10.58
N GLN A 22 11.76 -28.68 9.64
CA GLN A 22 12.92 -29.51 9.35
C GLN A 22 14.02 -28.71 8.65
N ALA A 23 13.66 -27.80 7.74
CA ALA A 23 14.59 -26.92 7.06
C ALA A 23 15.22 -25.85 7.98
N LEU A 24 14.51 -25.45 9.04
CA LEU A 24 15.00 -24.50 10.04
C LEU A 24 14.80 -25.06 11.47
N PRO A 25 15.67 -25.96 11.96
CA PRO A 25 15.52 -26.62 13.25
C PRO A 25 15.53 -25.65 14.44
N ASN A 26 16.27 -24.54 14.32
CA ASN A 26 16.37 -23.47 15.31
C ASN A 26 15.31 -22.36 15.11
N TYR A 27 14.16 -22.67 14.51
CA TYR A 27 13.10 -21.69 14.20
C TYR A 27 12.69 -20.82 15.40
N ARG A 28 12.75 -21.35 16.62
CA ARG A 28 12.39 -20.61 17.84
C ARG A 28 13.37 -19.48 18.12
N GLU A 29 14.66 -19.75 18.03
CA GLU A 29 15.72 -18.74 18.25
C GLU A 29 15.69 -17.68 17.15
N VAL A 30 15.54 -18.10 15.90
CA VAL A 30 15.40 -17.19 14.76
C VAL A 30 14.16 -16.31 14.91
N PHE A 31 13.05 -16.88 15.38
CA PHE A 31 11.83 -16.12 15.64
C PHE A 31 12.01 -15.09 16.76
N LEU A 32 12.70 -15.45 17.85
CA LEU A 32 12.99 -14.51 18.95
C LEU A 32 13.92 -13.37 18.50
N ALA A 33 14.94 -13.67 17.70
CA ALA A 33 15.80 -12.64 17.13
C ALA A 33 15.03 -11.69 16.19
N LEU A 34 14.10 -12.23 15.39
CA LEU A 34 13.22 -11.43 14.54
C LEU A 34 12.24 -10.59 15.37
N GLU A 35 11.66 -11.16 16.43
CA GLU A 35 10.76 -10.46 17.34
C GLU A 35 11.46 -9.27 17.99
N ASP A 36 12.70 -9.46 18.47
CA ASP A 36 13.48 -8.38 19.07
C ASP A 36 13.78 -7.27 18.04
N ASN A 37 14.16 -7.64 16.80
CA ASN A 37 14.37 -6.66 15.74
C ASN A 37 13.10 -5.84 15.44
N ILE A 38 11.94 -6.51 15.34
CA ILE A 38 10.65 -5.82 15.11
C ILE A 38 10.31 -4.93 16.30
N ARG A 39 10.55 -5.39 17.53
CA ARG A 39 10.31 -4.63 18.76
C ARG A 39 11.12 -3.34 18.78
N GLN A 40 12.41 -3.41 18.41
CA GLN A 40 13.27 -2.22 18.29
C GLN A 40 12.73 -1.24 17.24
N GLN A 41 12.27 -1.71 16.08
CA GLN A 41 11.68 -0.86 15.05
C GLN A 41 10.38 -0.18 15.54
N VAL A 42 9.53 -0.91 16.26
CA VAL A 42 8.29 -0.37 16.85
C VAL A 42 8.60 0.70 17.89
N GLU A 43 9.61 0.48 18.72
CA GLU A 43 10.01 1.45 19.74
C GLU A 43 10.53 2.74 19.11
N GLN A 44 11.35 2.65 18.06
CA GLN A 44 11.78 3.82 17.27
C GLN A 44 10.59 4.60 16.70
N ILE A 45 9.59 3.90 16.14
CA ILE A 45 8.36 4.54 15.63
C ILE A 45 7.60 5.26 16.74
N ARG A 46 7.49 4.65 17.93
CA ARG A 46 6.81 5.25 19.08
C ARG A 46 7.54 6.50 19.56
N GLN A 47 8.86 6.48 19.60
CA GLN A 47 9.68 7.63 19.97
C GLN A 47 9.54 8.77 18.96
N GLU A 48 9.57 8.47 17.65
CA GLU A 48 9.32 9.46 16.60
C GLU A 48 7.93 10.09 16.74
N LEU A 49 6.89 9.28 16.97
CA LEU A 49 5.52 9.76 17.21
C LEU A 49 5.43 10.62 18.48
N ALA A 50 6.08 10.22 19.57
CA ALA A 50 6.10 10.98 20.82
C ALA A 50 6.84 12.32 20.65
N ALA A 51 7.85 12.36 19.78
CA ALA A 51 8.54 13.59 19.40
C ALA A 51 7.74 14.46 18.41
N GLY A 52 6.55 14.03 17.99
CA GLY A 52 5.71 14.73 17.01
C GLY A 52 6.16 14.59 15.56
N HIS A 53 7.14 13.72 15.29
CA HIS A 53 7.57 13.39 13.94
C HIS A 53 6.65 12.32 13.33
N ASN A 54 6.44 12.40 12.01
CA ASN A 54 5.72 11.37 11.29
C ASN A 54 6.68 10.21 10.96
N PRO A 55 6.41 8.98 11.41
CA PRO A 55 7.29 7.84 11.16
C PRO A 55 7.34 7.42 9.69
N VAL A 56 6.40 7.90 8.87
CA VAL A 56 6.39 7.68 7.43
C VAL A 56 7.29 8.73 6.74
N PRO A 57 8.34 8.31 6.03
CA PRO A 57 9.20 9.20 5.27
C PRO A 57 8.38 10.04 4.27
N GLN A 58 8.68 11.34 4.21
CA GLN A 58 8.03 12.27 3.29
C GLN A 58 9.07 12.79 2.29
N ILE A 59 8.75 12.69 1.00
CA ILE A 59 9.63 13.15 -0.09
C ILE A 59 8.81 14.02 -1.03
N ASP A 60 9.40 15.10 -1.52
CA ASP A 60 8.77 15.95 -2.52
C ASP A 60 8.94 15.36 -3.92
N ALA A 61 7.87 15.39 -4.72
CA ALA A 61 7.88 14.87 -6.08
C ALA A 61 8.94 15.56 -6.94
N GLU A 62 9.24 16.83 -6.67
CA GLU A 62 10.26 17.58 -7.39
C GLU A 62 11.68 17.03 -7.12
N ASP A 63 11.96 16.58 -5.90
CA ASP A 63 13.25 15.95 -5.58
C ASP A 63 13.42 14.59 -6.24
N ILE A 64 12.31 13.86 -6.45
CA ILE A 64 12.31 12.63 -7.24
C ILE A 64 12.57 12.95 -8.71
N LEU A 65 11.88 13.95 -9.27
CA LEU A 65 12.04 14.35 -10.68
C LEU A 65 13.43 14.87 -10.99
N GLN A 66 14.05 15.55 -10.03
CA GLN A 66 15.39 16.15 -10.16
C GLN A 66 16.50 15.26 -9.58
N GLN A 67 16.20 14.00 -9.24
CA GLN A 67 17.15 13.01 -8.73
C GLN A 67 17.95 13.44 -7.48
N ARG A 68 17.36 14.28 -6.63
CA ARG A 68 17.98 14.79 -5.39
C ARG A 68 17.77 13.90 -4.17
N VAL A 69 17.10 12.76 -4.33
CA VAL A 69 16.85 11.86 -3.21
C VAL A 69 18.14 11.18 -2.78
N SER A 70 18.58 11.45 -1.55
CA SER A 70 19.78 10.87 -0.96
C SER A 70 19.67 9.36 -0.74
N GLU A 71 20.80 8.66 -0.71
CA GLU A 71 20.84 7.23 -0.38
C GLU A 71 20.30 6.93 1.03
N GLN A 72 20.51 7.85 1.98
CA GLN A 72 19.95 7.73 3.33
C GLN A 72 18.41 7.74 3.31
N GLN A 73 17.80 8.63 2.52
CA GLN A 73 16.34 8.64 2.35
C GLN A 73 15.84 7.36 1.67
N LYS A 74 16.55 6.85 0.66
CA LYS A 74 16.20 5.57 0.01
C LYS A 74 16.28 4.39 0.99
N ALA A 75 17.32 4.34 1.81
CA ALA A 75 17.47 3.33 2.86
C ALA A 75 16.33 3.40 3.88
N LEU A 76 15.96 4.61 4.31
CA LEU A 76 14.84 4.82 5.23
C LEU A 76 13.50 4.37 4.64
N ILE A 77 13.25 4.63 3.35
CA ILE A 77 12.05 4.12 2.65
C ILE A 77 12.04 2.59 2.61
N ARG A 78 13.19 1.96 2.31
CA ARG A 78 13.31 0.49 2.28
C ARG A 78 13.08 -0.11 3.67
N GLN A 79 13.57 0.53 4.72
CA GLN A 79 13.36 0.10 6.10
C GLN A 79 11.90 0.26 6.55
N ARG A 80 11.26 1.40 6.24
CA ARG A 80 9.87 1.70 6.65
C ARG A 80 8.82 1.01 5.76
N GLY A 81 9.19 0.57 4.56
CA GLY A 81 8.30 -0.08 3.59
C GLY A 81 7.24 0.83 2.96
N ALA A 82 7.24 2.12 3.33
CA ALA A 82 6.27 3.13 2.90
C ALA A 82 6.94 4.50 2.73
N CYS A 83 6.35 5.34 1.90
CA CYS A 83 6.76 6.72 1.70
C CYS A 83 5.55 7.55 1.26
N ALA A 84 5.40 8.75 1.81
CA ALA A 84 4.47 9.74 1.32
C ALA A 84 5.18 10.65 0.32
N ILE A 85 4.65 10.76 -0.89
CA ILE A 85 5.18 11.68 -1.91
C ILE A 85 4.29 12.92 -1.95
N ARG A 86 4.85 14.07 -1.58
CA ARG A 86 4.16 15.37 -1.59
C ARG A 86 4.32 16.06 -2.94
N GLY A 87 3.35 16.89 -3.31
CA GLY A 87 3.46 17.73 -4.51
C GLY A 87 3.45 16.99 -5.86
N VAL A 88 3.01 15.72 -5.92
CA VAL A 88 2.88 14.97 -7.18
C VAL A 88 1.96 15.72 -8.16
N PHE A 89 0.88 16.30 -7.62
CA PHE A 89 -0.07 17.13 -8.36
C PHE A 89 -0.24 18.47 -7.64
N PRO A 90 -0.38 19.58 -8.38
CA PRO A 90 -0.82 20.84 -7.81
C PRO A 90 -2.18 20.67 -7.12
N ARG A 91 -2.37 21.37 -5.99
CA ARG A 91 -3.62 21.30 -5.21
C ARG A 91 -4.85 21.63 -6.06
N ALA A 92 -4.77 22.66 -6.89
CA ALA A 92 -5.86 23.07 -7.77
C ALA A 92 -6.29 21.94 -8.75
N THR A 93 -5.32 21.18 -9.27
CA THR A 93 -5.59 20.01 -10.13
C THR A 93 -6.28 18.89 -9.37
N ALA A 94 -5.83 18.60 -8.14
CA ALA A 94 -6.45 17.59 -7.29
C ALA A 94 -7.90 17.96 -6.91
N GLU A 95 -8.14 19.24 -6.57
CA GLU A 95 -9.47 19.75 -6.25
C GLU A 95 -10.41 19.74 -7.47
N ALA A 96 -9.90 20.07 -8.67
CA ALA A 96 -10.66 19.99 -9.91
C ALA A 96 -11.10 18.55 -10.22
N TRP A 97 -10.17 17.58 -10.11
CA TRP A 97 -10.51 16.17 -10.29
C TRP A 97 -11.49 15.65 -9.23
N ASN A 98 -11.37 16.12 -7.98
CA ASN A 98 -12.31 15.75 -6.93
C ASN A 98 -13.73 16.25 -7.25
N ARG A 99 -13.86 17.48 -7.75
CA ARG A 99 -15.13 18.03 -8.22
C ARG A 99 -15.69 17.25 -9.41
N GLU A 100 -14.86 16.96 -10.42
CA GLU A 100 -15.25 16.20 -11.60
C GLU A 100 -15.77 14.79 -11.24
N ILE A 101 -15.14 14.12 -10.26
CA ILE A 101 -15.59 12.83 -9.73
C ILE A 101 -16.94 12.99 -9.01
N GLY A 102 -17.11 14.02 -8.18
CA GLY A 102 -18.36 14.33 -7.49
C GLY A 102 -19.52 14.54 -8.47
N ASP A 103 -19.31 15.39 -9.49
CA ASP A 103 -20.31 15.68 -10.52
C ASP A 103 -20.66 14.43 -11.33
N TYR A 104 -19.67 13.60 -11.65
CA TYR A 104 -19.91 12.33 -12.33
C TYR A 104 -20.74 11.36 -11.48
N LEU A 105 -20.47 11.26 -10.17
CA LEU A 105 -21.23 10.39 -9.26
C LEU A 105 -22.69 10.83 -9.13
N SER A 106 -22.92 12.15 -9.04
CA SER A 106 -24.26 12.75 -8.99
C SER A 106 -25.03 12.52 -10.29
N ARG A 107 -24.39 12.73 -11.45
CA ARG A 107 -25.02 12.51 -12.78
C ARG A 107 -25.40 11.06 -13.06
N ASN A 108 -24.76 10.10 -12.41
CA ASN A 108 -24.97 8.67 -12.64
C ASN A 108 -25.83 7.98 -11.56
N ASN A 109 -26.48 8.74 -10.66
CA ASN A 109 -27.26 8.22 -9.53
C ASN A 109 -26.51 7.10 -8.78
N PHE A 110 -25.20 7.26 -8.59
CA PHE A 110 -24.33 6.17 -8.14
C PHE A 110 -24.73 5.64 -6.76
N ILE A 111 -25.25 6.49 -5.88
CA ILE A 111 -25.71 6.11 -4.54
C ILE A 111 -26.92 5.16 -4.61
N GLU A 112 -27.85 5.36 -5.54
CA GLU A 112 -29.00 4.45 -5.72
C GLU A 112 -28.58 3.14 -6.39
N ARG A 113 -27.66 3.21 -7.37
CA ARG A 113 -27.13 2.02 -8.04
C ARG A 113 -26.26 1.15 -7.13
N LEU A 114 -25.53 1.75 -6.19
CA LEU A 114 -24.69 1.02 -5.23
C LEU A 114 -25.53 0.22 -4.22
N LYS A 115 -26.73 0.69 -3.85
CA LYS A 115 -27.67 -0.07 -3.00
C LYS A 115 -28.14 -1.39 -3.66
N ASN A 116 -28.09 -1.46 -4.99
CA ASN A 116 -28.54 -2.61 -5.78
C ASN A 116 -27.37 -3.44 -6.35
N ALA A 117 -26.11 -3.06 -6.06
CA ALA A 117 -24.94 -3.78 -6.54
C ALA A 117 -24.58 -4.87 -5.54
N ALA A 118 -24.35 -6.09 -6.03
CA ALA A 118 -23.92 -7.22 -5.22
C ALA A 118 -22.63 -6.88 -4.46
N GLU A 119 -22.66 -7.07 -3.13
CA GLU A 119 -21.52 -6.84 -2.25
C GLU A 119 -20.40 -7.84 -2.58
N ASP A 120 -19.21 -7.33 -2.92
CA ASP A 120 -18.03 -8.18 -3.10
C ASP A 120 -17.36 -8.39 -1.72
N ASN A 121 -17.54 -9.58 -1.16
CA ASN A 121 -17.03 -10.02 0.15
C ASN A 121 -15.50 -10.24 0.21
N TYR A 122 -14.73 -9.52 -0.61
CA TYR A 122 -13.28 -9.60 -0.63
C TYR A 122 -12.61 -9.31 0.74
N PHE A 123 -13.26 -8.54 1.61
CA PHE A 123 -12.74 -8.15 2.92
C PHE A 123 -13.48 -8.79 4.12
N GLY A 124 -14.24 -9.86 3.90
CA GLY A 124 -14.91 -10.59 5.00
C GLY A 124 -15.72 -9.69 5.95
N LYS A 125 -15.54 -9.84 7.27
CA LYS A 125 -16.33 -9.19 8.35
C LYS A 125 -16.07 -7.69 8.58
N LEU A 126 -15.40 -7.00 7.64
CA LEU A 126 -15.23 -5.55 7.73
C LEU A 126 -16.41 -4.87 7.03
N PRO A 127 -16.98 -3.78 7.60
CA PRO A 127 -18.01 -3.02 6.91
C PRO A 127 -17.45 -2.56 5.54
N PRO A 128 -18.25 -2.63 4.46
CA PRO A 128 -17.78 -2.31 3.11
C PRO A 128 -17.35 -0.85 3.01
N ALA A 129 -16.06 -0.58 3.17
CA ALA A 129 -15.46 0.74 2.92
C ALA A 129 -15.08 0.93 1.43
N ASN A 130 -15.21 -0.12 0.63
CA ASN A 130 -14.74 -0.22 -0.74
C ASN A 130 -15.82 0.16 -1.76
N ARG A 131 -16.04 1.45 -1.99
CA ARG A 131 -16.77 1.91 -3.18
C ARG A 131 -15.91 1.68 -4.42
N ARG A 132 -16.12 0.54 -5.10
CA ARG A 132 -15.43 0.24 -6.36
C ARG A 132 -15.99 1.11 -7.48
N PHE A 133 -15.13 1.97 -8.02
CA PHE A 133 -15.42 2.78 -9.19
C PHE A 133 -14.21 2.72 -10.12
N THR A 134 -14.30 2.01 -11.23
CA THR A 134 -13.13 1.65 -12.06
C THR A 134 -12.86 2.58 -13.24
N ALA A 135 -13.83 3.39 -13.68
CA ALA A 135 -13.70 4.18 -14.91
C ALA A 135 -14.20 5.64 -14.77
N SER A 136 -13.37 6.55 -14.25
CA SER A 136 -13.59 8.01 -14.41
C SER A 136 -12.45 8.60 -15.21
N THR A 137 -12.78 9.63 -16.00
CA THR A 137 -11.83 10.44 -16.78
C THR A 137 -10.70 10.98 -15.89
N GLY A 138 -11.02 11.41 -14.66
CA GLY A 138 -10.05 11.83 -13.64
C GLY A 138 -9.08 10.72 -13.22
N ARG A 139 -9.52 9.47 -13.05
CA ARG A 139 -8.61 8.33 -12.76
C ARG A 139 -7.71 8.03 -13.97
N SER A 140 -8.27 7.97 -15.17
CA SER A 140 -7.51 7.68 -16.38
C SER A 140 -6.44 8.74 -16.67
N ARG A 141 -6.73 10.03 -16.40
CA ARG A 141 -5.75 11.12 -16.50
C ARG A 141 -4.69 11.05 -15.39
N ARG A 142 -5.08 10.68 -14.16
CA ARG A 142 -4.13 10.46 -13.05
C ARG A 142 -3.11 9.38 -13.39
N TRP A 143 -3.54 8.19 -13.83
CA TRP A 143 -2.65 7.07 -14.17
C TRP A 143 -1.75 7.33 -15.39
N ARG A 144 -2.20 8.16 -16.34
CA ARG A 144 -1.40 8.57 -17.52
C ARG A 144 -0.53 9.80 -17.29
N HIS A 145 -0.49 10.35 -16.08
CA HIS A 145 0.33 11.52 -15.82
C HIS A 145 1.81 11.14 -15.72
N ALA A 146 2.67 11.81 -16.49
CA ALA A 146 4.11 11.52 -16.57
C ALA A 146 4.80 11.48 -15.20
N ARG A 147 4.34 12.31 -14.25
CA ARG A 147 4.84 12.35 -12.86
C ARG A 147 4.56 11.06 -12.07
N ILE A 148 3.42 10.39 -12.29
CA ILE A 148 3.19 9.08 -11.67
C ILE A 148 4.17 8.05 -12.24
N GLY A 149 4.34 8.03 -13.56
CA GLY A 149 5.27 7.13 -14.24
C GLY A 149 6.74 7.33 -13.85
N ALA A 150 7.13 8.55 -13.45
CA ALA A 150 8.46 8.82 -12.90
C ALA A 150 8.59 8.32 -11.45
N CYS A 151 7.57 8.55 -10.61
CA CYS A 151 7.56 8.09 -9.22
C CYS A 151 7.51 6.55 -9.09
N THR A 152 6.79 5.84 -9.98
CA THR A 152 6.77 4.38 -9.97
C THR A 152 8.07 3.74 -10.44
N ARG A 153 8.85 4.42 -11.31
CA ARG A 153 10.14 3.91 -11.80
C ARG A 153 11.27 3.96 -10.77
N CYS A 154 11.24 4.91 -9.84
CA CYS A 154 12.20 4.97 -8.72
C CYS A 154 12.10 3.77 -7.75
N ARG A 155 11.03 2.96 -7.82
CA ARG A 155 10.90 1.75 -7.01
C ARG A 155 11.75 0.58 -7.54
N SER A 156 12.23 0.68 -8.78
CA SER A 156 12.93 -0.38 -9.51
C SER A 156 14.45 -0.21 -9.57
N SER A 157 14.99 0.83 -8.91
CA SER A 157 16.42 1.18 -8.86
C SER A 157 16.88 1.33 -7.41
#